data_AF-A0A195AWE7-F1
#
_entry.id   AF-A0A195AWE7-F1
#
_cell.length_a   1.000
_cell.length_b   1.000
_cell.length_c   1.000
_cell.angle_alpha   90.00
_cell.angle_beta   90.00
_cell.angle_gamma   90.00
#
_symmetry.space_group_name_H-M   'P 1'
#
loop_
_entity.id
_entity.type
_entity.pdbx_description
1 polymer ?
#
loop_
_entity_poly.entity_id
_entity_poly.type
_entity_poly.pdbx_seq_one_letter_code
_entity_poly.pdbx_strand_id
1 'polypeptide(L)'
;MVVAPRNSADRSLCFAYVEAKGNSNDPELRLLRYLYVGKDYPNYQPGYWFAHHYFIVRNVLAIEELAENKEKQLVPIELITKAFKSNLVTHSEALVFALAVCCRQNKSETLRHAAYESVQTICASTPNFILFVKFVSKLCREKELNYITQGWGHGLRKAINNWYLSKKPLDFIECVTKYKSRYGWKHKDIVKMAHPLGNSPESKIILKYVIHGLEKLKKDMAIDQTKEISPNINELLKYMEEVEDFKHCEDEVRAASMLETFGFSLDHVPGHLLKSKEVWNSLLISMDIVVLLNNLQRIHNLGFLVTDEVAVEKVTERLTNSQYVERSAVHPALIFITLKNYQCSGKCLTYEKRKVRELAKKSMPPGFDPNIKIMDALNEAFHLSFKNIQPTNLRYLVTISTNKSMEVSTWQNGNMTGIETAALIALILLRSEENVTIATFKNVGIYIVNVYKTDSFEDILKTLKTAPLGSSNQSKPILWAKKQSKQYDVFINVIDQILQKHDESQENLISYKEHLNLPDTKLITCALCSSSPYRKEHYDRHVLTINGFDATVPNVIEAFAKGLF
;
A
#
# COMPACT_ATOMS: atom_id res chain seq x y z
N MET A 1 3.62 -59.36 14.38
CA MET A 1 3.48 -58.80 15.74
C MET A 1 4.83 -58.23 16.13
N VAL A 2 4.84 -57.10 16.84
CA VAL A 2 5.99 -56.24 17.24
C VAL A 2 6.23 -55.01 16.35
N VAL A 3 6.15 -53.88 17.05
CA VAL A 3 6.13 -52.46 16.71
C VAL A 3 7.54 -51.86 16.93
N ALA A 4 7.92 -50.79 16.20
CA ALA A 4 8.52 -49.52 16.69
C ALA A 4 9.16 -48.72 15.50
N PRO A 5 9.59 -47.44 15.66
CA PRO A 5 8.84 -46.27 15.16
C PRO A 5 9.61 -45.47 14.08
N ARG A 6 8.90 -44.67 13.28
CA ARG A 6 9.52 -43.68 12.38
C ARG A 6 9.52 -42.31 13.05
N ASN A 7 10.72 -41.84 13.41
CA ASN A 7 10.98 -40.47 13.81
C ASN A 7 10.71 -39.50 12.66
N SER A 8 9.97 -38.44 12.98
CA SER A 8 9.81 -37.23 12.20
C SER A 8 11.11 -36.43 12.24
N ALA A 9 11.79 -36.34 11.09
CA ALA A 9 12.87 -35.39 10.87
C ALA A 9 12.32 -34.16 10.14
N ASP A 10 12.25 -33.08 10.91
CA ASP A 10 12.02 -31.71 10.51
C ASP A 10 12.98 -31.32 9.37
N ARG A 11 12.43 -30.83 8.24
CA ARG A 11 13.22 -30.27 7.13
C ARG A 11 12.88 -28.79 7.02
N SER A 12 13.66 -27.99 7.75
CA SER A 12 13.85 -26.57 7.51
C SER A 12 14.38 -26.36 6.08
N LEU A 13 13.52 -25.87 5.19
CA LEU A 13 13.89 -25.43 3.84
C LEU A 13 14.58 -24.06 3.94
N CYS A 14 15.91 -24.07 3.99
CA CYS A 14 16.72 -22.92 3.60
C CYS A 14 16.54 -22.69 2.10
N PHE A 15 15.76 -21.67 1.73
CA PHE A 15 15.61 -21.23 0.34
C PHE A 15 16.81 -20.36 -0.05
N ALA A 16 17.59 -20.84 -1.01
CA ALA A 16 18.70 -20.12 -1.61
C ALA A 16 18.20 -18.86 -2.32
N TYR A 17 18.77 -17.70 -1.95
CA TYR A 17 18.62 -16.45 -2.68
C TYR A 17 19.12 -16.62 -4.11
N VAL A 18 18.29 -16.28 -5.09
CA VAL A 18 18.75 -16.11 -6.48
C VAL A 18 19.61 -14.85 -6.53
N GLU A 19 20.92 -15.02 -6.50
CA GLU A 19 21.91 -13.99 -6.84
C GLU A 19 21.68 -13.54 -8.29
N ALA A 20 20.91 -12.47 -8.50
CA ALA A 20 20.80 -11.86 -9.82
C ALA A 20 22.13 -11.18 -10.19
N LYS A 21 23.06 -11.86 -10.85
CA LYS A 21 24.30 -11.27 -11.39
C LYS A 21 24.04 -10.44 -12.66
N GLY A 22 23.11 -9.48 -12.58
CA GLY A 22 22.61 -8.69 -13.72
C GLY A 22 23.18 -7.27 -13.79
N ASN A 23 23.47 -6.81 -15.01
CA ASN A 23 23.71 -5.41 -15.35
C ASN A 23 22.46 -4.57 -15.01
N SER A 24 22.60 -3.27 -14.73
CA SER A 24 21.51 -2.35 -14.37
C SER A 24 20.31 -2.33 -15.34
N ASN A 25 20.50 -2.84 -16.56
CA ASN A 25 19.51 -2.93 -17.63
C ASN A 25 18.78 -4.29 -17.72
N ASP A 26 19.03 -5.21 -16.78
CA ASP A 26 18.36 -6.52 -16.74
C ASP A 26 16.82 -6.36 -16.65
N PRO A 27 16.04 -6.98 -17.56
CA PRO A 27 14.58 -6.86 -17.55
C PRO A 27 13.95 -7.38 -16.25
N GLU A 28 14.54 -8.38 -15.58
CA GLU A 28 14.01 -8.89 -14.30
C GLU A 28 14.07 -7.81 -13.21
N LEU A 29 15.22 -7.12 -13.10
CA LEU A 29 15.40 -6.01 -12.18
C LEU A 29 14.49 -4.82 -12.52
N ARG A 30 14.32 -4.48 -13.80
CA ARG A 30 13.40 -3.41 -14.23
C ARG A 30 11.95 -3.73 -13.86
N LEU A 31 11.52 -4.98 -14.02
CA LEU A 31 10.19 -5.40 -13.59
C LEU A 31 10.05 -5.33 -12.06
N LEU A 32 11.01 -5.84 -11.30
CA LEU A 32 11.00 -5.74 -9.83
C LEU A 32 10.91 -4.28 -9.36
N ARG A 33 11.72 -3.38 -9.93
CA ARG A 33 11.63 -1.94 -9.66
C ARG A 33 10.24 -1.39 -9.97
N TYR A 34 9.63 -1.76 -11.09
CA TYR A 34 8.26 -1.33 -11.37
C TYR A 34 7.27 -1.82 -10.31
N LEU A 35 7.37 -3.06 -9.83
CA LEU A 35 6.43 -3.61 -8.86
C LEU A 35 6.48 -2.88 -7.51
N TYR A 36 7.67 -2.45 -7.06
CA TYR A 36 7.84 -1.76 -5.77
C TYR A 36 7.82 -0.22 -5.88
N VAL A 37 8.25 0.32 -7.01
CA VAL A 37 8.54 1.75 -7.21
C VAL A 37 7.68 2.39 -8.31
N GLY A 38 7.02 1.58 -9.13
CA GLY A 38 6.09 2.01 -10.17
C GLY A 38 6.76 2.49 -11.45
N LYS A 39 8.10 2.43 -11.50
CA LYS A 39 8.95 2.83 -12.61
C LYS A 39 10.04 1.78 -12.79
N ASP A 40 10.60 1.69 -13.99
CA ASP A 40 11.70 0.79 -14.34
C ASP A 40 13.08 1.26 -13.82
N TYR A 41 13.16 2.43 -13.21
CA TYR A 41 14.34 3.00 -12.58
C TYR A 41 14.11 3.26 -11.07
N PRO A 42 15.16 3.27 -10.23
CA PRO A 42 15.03 3.25 -8.77
C PRO A 42 14.76 4.64 -8.17
N ASN A 43 13.63 5.24 -8.56
CA ASN A 43 13.16 6.53 -8.05
C ASN A 43 11.70 6.42 -7.55
N TYR A 44 11.55 6.33 -6.23
CA TYR A 44 10.26 6.28 -5.56
C TYR A 44 9.70 7.67 -5.29
N GLN A 45 8.40 7.80 -5.54
CA GLN A 45 7.63 8.99 -5.19
C GLN A 45 6.34 8.52 -4.48
N PRO A 46 6.13 8.92 -3.22
CA PRO A 46 4.93 8.64 -2.47
C PRO A 46 3.71 9.38 -3.04
N GLY A 47 2.52 9.01 -2.56
CA GLY A 47 1.25 9.61 -2.97
C GLY A 47 0.46 8.80 -4.01
N TYR A 48 -0.49 9.45 -4.67
CA TYR A 48 -1.52 8.77 -5.46
C TYR A 48 -1.12 8.51 -6.92
N TRP A 49 -0.70 7.27 -7.22
CA TRP A 49 -0.12 6.89 -8.52
C TRP A 49 -1.04 7.01 -9.73
N PHE A 50 -2.36 6.92 -9.56
CA PHE A 50 -3.30 7.15 -10.67
C PHE A 50 -3.24 8.58 -11.22
N ALA A 51 -2.74 9.55 -10.45
CA ALA A 51 -2.60 10.93 -10.91
C ALA A 51 -1.31 11.20 -11.71
N HIS A 52 -0.39 10.22 -11.80
CA HIS A 52 0.99 10.45 -12.22
C HIS A 52 1.48 9.48 -13.33
N HIS A 53 0.57 8.95 -14.17
CA HIS A 53 0.90 8.09 -15.33
C HIS A 53 1.77 6.86 -15.01
N TYR A 54 1.63 6.28 -13.82
CA TYR A 54 2.36 5.08 -13.42
C TYR A 54 1.89 3.83 -14.19
N PHE A 55 0.60 3.77 -14.52
CA PHE A 55 -0.05 2.61 -15.16
C PHE A 55 -0.10 2.77 -16.69
N ILE A 56 1.08 2.82 -17.30
CA ILE A 56 1.30 2.86 -18.75
C ILE A 56 2.24 1.72 -19.17
N VAL A 57 2.04 1.18 -20.37
CA VAL A 57 2.84 0.04 -20.88
C VAL A 57 4.34 0.34 -20.91
N ARG A 58 4.71 1.60 -21.18
CA ARG A 58 6.11 2.05 -21.22
C ARG A 58 6.90 1.74 -19.93
N ASN A 59 6.24 1.72 -18.77
CA ASN A 59 6.91 1.46 -17.49
C ASN A 59 7.15 -0.04 -17.22
N VAL A 60 6.60 -0.92 -18.07
CA VAL A 60 6.65 -2.39 -17.92
C VAL A 60 7.08 -3.10 -19.20
N LEU A 61 7.89 -2.44 -20.05
CA LEU A 61 8.43 -3.03 -21.28
C LEU A 61 9.21 -4.33 -21.02
N ALA A 62 9.80 -4.46 -19.84
CA ALA A 62 10.45 -5.70 -19.39
C ALA A 62 9.56 -6.94 -19.50
N ILE A 63 8.23 -6.82 -19.36
CA ILE A 63 7.31 -7.96 -19.52
C ILE A 63 7.30 -8.45 -20.98
N GLU A 64 7.34 -7.55 -21.96
CA GLU A 64 7.40 -7.91 -23.38
C GLU A 64 8.75 -8.57 -23.69
N GLU A 65 9.86 -7.99 -23.21
CA GLU A 65 11.21 -8.54 -23.39
C GLU A 65 11.37 -9.95 -22.79
N LEU A 66 10.85 -10.17 -21.57
CA LEU A 66 10.86 -11.49 -20.93
C LEU A 66 9.95 -12.48 -21.64
N ALA A 67 8.82 -12.03 -22.20
CA ALA A 67 7.89 -12.88 -22.94
C ALA A 67 8.44 -13.35 -24.29
N GLU A 68 9.32 -12.56 -24.93
CA GLU A 68 9.99 -12.96 -26.18
C GLU A 68 11.06 -14.03 -25.95
N ASN A 69 11.64 -14.08 -24.76
CA ASN A 69 12.60 -15.10 -24.38
C ASN A 69 11.89 -16.38 -23.90
N LYS A 70 11.98 -17.47 -24.70
CA LYS A 70 11.32 -18.76 -24.42
C LYS A 70 11.67 -19.36 -23.05
N GLU A 71 12.88 -19.15 -22.55
CA GLU A 71 13.32 -19.68 -21.26
C GLU A 71 12.82 -18.84 -20.09
N LYS A 72 12.61 -17.54 -20.29
CA LYS A 72 12.22 -16.58 -19.26
C LYS A 72 10.75 -16.16 -19.29
N GLN A 73 9.96 -16.74 -20.21
CA GLN A 73 8.58 -16.33 -20.44
C GLN A 73 7.66 -16.41 -19.21
N LEU A 74 7.97 -17.22 -18.19
CA LEU A 74 7.18 -17.32 -16.95
C LEU A 74 7.68 -16.42 -15.80
N VAL A 75 8.92 -15.90 -15.92
CA VAL A 75 9.56 -15.05 -14.91
C VAL A 75 8.68 -13.85 -14.50
N PRO A 76 7.93 -13.17 -15.40
CA PRO A 76 7.05 -12.09 -14.98
C PRO A 76 6.03 -12.50 -13.89
N ILE A 77 5.42 -13.68 -14.02
CA ILE A 77 4.42 -14.17 -13.04
C ILE A 77 5.09 -14.62 -11.75
N GLU A 78 6.28 -15.21 -11.83
CA GLU A 78 7.08 -15.55 -10.65
C GLU A 78 7.45 -14.31 -9.84
N LEU A 79 7.91 -13.25 -10.51
CA LEU A 79 8.26 -11.98 -9.86
C LEU A 79 7.03 -11.27 -9.27
N ILE A 80 5.91 -11.21 -10.00
CA ILE A 80 4.64 -10.66 -9.47
C ILE A 80 4.18 -11.44 -8.24
N THR A 81 4.24 -12.77 -8.28
CA THR A 81 3.82 -13.64 -7.18
C THR A 81 4.75 -13.49 -5.97
N LYS A 82 6.07 -13.39 -6.19
CA LYS A 82 7.05 -13.15 -5.13
C LYS A 82 6.84 -11.78 -4.47
N ALA A 83 6.60 -10.74 -5.27
CA ALA A 83 6.31 -9.40 -4.78
C ALA A 83 4.98 -9.34 -4.02
N PHE A 84 3.95 -10.06 -4.47
CA PHE A 84 2.69 -10.19 -3.75
C PHE A 84 2.87 -10.87 -2.39
N LYS A 85 3.64 -11.97 -2.33
CA LYS A 85 3.89 -12.72 -1.08
C LYS A 85 4.78 -11.98 -0.09
N SER A 86 5.55 -10.98 -0.51
CA SER A 86 6.41 -10.22 0.39
C SER A 86 5.63 -9.32 1.34
N ASN A 87 4.38 -8.97 1.01
CA ASN A 87 3.54 -8.00 1.73
C ASN A 87 4.18 -6.61 1.91
N LEU A 88 5.25 -6.29 1.16
CA LEU A 88 5.96 -5.01 1.22
C LEU A 88 5.69 -4.12 -0.01
N VAL A 89 4.88 -4.60 -0.97
CA VAL A 89 4.44 -3.78 -2.10
C VAL A 89 3.40 -2.77 -1.60
N THR A 90 3.75 -1.49 -1.70
CA THR A 90 2.93 -0.39 -1.16
C THR A 90 1.72 -0.04 -2.03
N HIS A 91 1.85 -0.23 -3.35
CA HIS A 91 0.77 0.02 -4.31
C HIS A 91 0.39 -1.28 -5.02
N SER A 92 -0.59 -1.99 -4.44
CA SER A 92 -1.11 -3.25 -5.01
C SER A 92 -1.58 -3.11 -6.47
N GLU A 93 -1.94 -1.90 -6.89
CA GLU A 93 -2.31 -1.54 -8.24
C GLU A 93 -1.19 -1.80 -9.27
N ALA A 94 0.08 -1.72 -8.86
CA ALA A 94 1.22 -2.05 -9.71
C ALA A 94 1.25 -3.53 -10.09
N LEU A 95 0.99 -4.41 -9.11
CA LEU A 95 0.88 -5.86 -9.33
C LEU A 95 -0.28 -6.17 -10.28
N VAL A 96 -1.43 -5.52 -10.06
CA VAL A 96 -2.63 -5.71 -10.87
C VAL A 96 -2.41 -5.23 -12.30
N PHE A 97 -1.72 -4.10 -12.50
CA PHE A 97 -1.38 -3.60 -13.83
C PHE A 97 -0.39 -4.51 -14.56
N ALA A 98 0.69 -4.93 -13.89
CA ALA A 98 1.67 -5.85 -14.48
C ALA A 98 1.00 -7.17 -14.90
N LEU A 99 0.13 -7.73 -14.04
CA LEU A 99 -0.65 -8.92 -14.35
C LEU A 99 -1.58 -8.71 -15.57
N ALA A 100 -2.25 -7.55 -15.64
CA ALA A 100 -3.08 -7.20 -16.79
C ALA A 100 -2.28 -7.16 -18.10
N VAL A 101 -1.04 -6.65 -18.07
CA VAL A 101 -0.14 -6.65 -19.24
C VAL A 101 0.26 -8.09 -19.60
N CYS A 102 0.59 -8.94 -18.63
CA CYS A 102 0.85 -10.38 -18.89
C CYS A 102 -0.36 -11.08 -19.54
N CYS A 103 -1.59 -10.82 -19.08
CA CYS A 103 -2.81 -11.38 -19.66
C CYS A 103 -3.08 -10.95 -21.11
N ARG A 104 -2.50 -9.83 -21.55
CA ARG A 104 -2.66 -9.33 -22.91
C ARG A 104 -1.52 -9.74 -23.84
N GLN A 105 -0.49 -10.41 -23.35
CA GLN A 105 0.69 -10.72 -24.13
C GLN A 105 0.39 -11.59 -25.37
N ASN A 106 0.97 -11.22 -26.51
CA ASN A 106 0.83 -11.95 -27.78
C ASN A 106 2.07 -12.78 -28.14
N LYS A 107 3.23 -12.47 -27.54
CA LYS A 107 4.51 -13.15 -27.78
C LYS A 107 4.59 -14.53 -27.12
N SER A 108 3.97 -14.68 -25.95
CA SER A 108 3.96 -15.94 -25.20
C SER A 108 2.54 -16.31 -24.76
N GLU A 109 2.05 -17.42 -25.30
CA GLU A 109 0.77 -17.99 -24.90
C GLU A 109 0.82 -18.64 -23.52
N THR A 110 1.96 -19.24 -23.15
CA THR A 110 2.18 -19.86 -21.84
C THR A 110 2.13 -18.81 -20.73
N LEU A 111 2.81 -17.67 -20.90
CA LEU A 111 2.72 -16.53 -19.98
C LEU A 111 1.28 -16.06 -19.82
N ARG A 112 0.54 -15.92 -20.92
CA ARG A 112 -0.84 -15.47 -20.89
C ARG A 112 -1.75 -16.42 -20.10
N HIS A 113 -1.58 -17.74 -20.24
CA HIS A 113 -2.32 -18.72 -19.45
C HIS A 113 -1.95 -18.69 -17.96
N ALA A 114 -0.66 -18.65 -17.63
CA ALA A 114 -0.19 -18.52 -16.25
C ALA A 114 -0.71 -17.23 -15.58
N ALA A 115 -0.79 -16.14 -16.33
CA ALA A 115 -1.38 -14.88 -15.87
C ALA A 115 -2.87 -15.04 -15.54
N TYR A 116 -3.65 -15.72 -16.39
CA TYR A 116 -5.07 -15.97 -16.13
C TYR A 116 -5.31 -16.79 -14.85
N GLU A 117 -4.47 -17.79 -14.60
CA GLU A 117 -4.54 -18.61 -13.38
C GLU A 117 -4.22 -17.78 -12.12
N SER A 118 -3.28 -16.83 -12.25
CA SER A 118 -2.84 -15.97 -11.15
C SER A 118 -3.85 -14.88 -10.75
N VAL A 119 -4.89 -14.63 -11.57
CA VAL A 119 -5.91 -13.59 -11.31
C VAL A 119 -6.61 -13.80 -9.98
N GLN A 120 -6.94 -15.04 -9.62
CA GLN A 120 -7.62 -15.33 -8.35
C GLN A 120 -6.77 -14.96 -7.14
N THR A 121 -5.47 -15.22 -7.20
CA THR A 121 -4.52 -14.99 -6.10
C THR A 121 -4.18 -13.50 -5.97
N ILE A 122 -3.74 -12.86 -7.05
CA ILE A 122 -3.26 -11.46 -7.03
C ILE A 122 -4.43 -10.48 -6.89
N CYS A 123 -5.58 -10.79 -7.50
CA CYS A 123 -6.78 -9.98 -7.44
C CYS A 123 -7.82 -10.57 -6.47
N ALA A 124 -7.38 -11.11 -5.33
CA ALA A 124 -8.26 -11.73 -4.35
C ALA A 124 -9.35 -10.77 -3.84
N SER A 125 -8.98 -9.50 -3.59
CA SER A 125 -9.93 -8.46 -3.16
C SER A 125 -10.80 -7.96 -4.32
N THR A 126 -12.07 -7.67 -4.04
CA THR A 126 -13.00 -7.14 -5.04
C THR A 126 -12.52 -5.85 -5.71
N PRO A 127 -11.96 -4.86 -4.97
CA PRO A 127 -11.40 -3.66 -5.61
C PRO A 127 -10.28 -3.99 -6.60
N ASN A 128 -9.36 -4.90 -6.26
CA ASN A 128 -8.24 -5.27 -7.14
C ASN A 128 -8.74 -6.03 -8.38
N PHE A 129 -9.76 -6.87 -8.24
CA PHE A 129 -10.39 -7.52 -9.39
C PHE A 129 -11.09 -6.53 -10.33
N ILE A 130 -11.86 -5.58 -9.80
CA ILE A 130 -12.49 -4.55 -10.62
C ILE A 130 -11.41 -3.67 -11.29
N LEU A 131 -10.31 -3.40 -10.59
CA LEU A 131 -9.16 -2.69 -11.14
C LEU A 131 -8.47 -3.48 -12.25
N PHE A 132 -8.30 -4.80 -12.09
CA PHE A 132 -7.80 -5.70 -13.14
C PHE A 132 -8.68 -5.58 -14.39
N VAL A 133 -10.00 -5.67 -14.24
CA VAL A 133 -10.94 -5.52 -15.35
C VAL A 133 -10.80 -4.16 -16.04
N LYS A 134 -10.62 -3.08 -15.27
CA LYS A 134 -10.32 -1.76 -15.81
C LYS A 134 -9.05 -1.77 -16.64
N PHE A 135 -7.94 -2.31 -16.12
CA PHE A 135 -6.66 -2.30 -16.83
C PHE A 135 -6.68 -3.17 -18.08
N VAL A 136 -7.15 -4.41 -18.02
CA VAL A 136 -7.24 -5.26 -19.23
C VAL A 136 -8.14 -4.61 -20.28
N SER A 137 -9.24 -3.98 -19.88
CA SER A 137 -10.14 -3.27 -20.81
C SER A 137 -9.53 -1.98 -21.37
N LYS A 138 -8.74 -1.25 -20.57
CA LYS A 138 -7.97 -0.08 -21.01
C LYS A 138 -6.97 -0.49 -22.09
N LEU A 139 -6.19 -1.55 -21.83
CA LEU A 139 -5.20 -2.11 -22.74
C LEU A 139 -5.81 -2.67 -24.05
N CYS A 140 -7.09 -3.04 -24.07
CA CYS A 140 -7.81 -3.37 -25.31
C CYS A 140 -8.04 -2.15 -26.22
N ARG A 141 -8.30 -0.98 -25.60
CA ARG A 141 -8.83 0.21 -26.28
C ARG A 141 -7.74 1.16 -26.72
N GLU A 142 -6.73 1.29 -25.88
CA GLU A 142 -5.62 2.19 -26.14
C GLU A 142 -4.54 1.44 -26.92
N LYS A 143 -4.01 2.05 -27.99
CA LYS A 143 -2.84 1.54 -28.74
C LYS A 143 -1.54 1.67 -27.93
N GLU A 144 -1.62 1.58 -26.60
CA GLU A 144 -0.45 1.60 -25.69
C GLU A 144 0.37 0.31 -25.83
N LEU A 145 -0.27 -0.80 -26.24
CA LEU A 145 0.44 -2.01 -26.63
C LEU A 145 0.93 -1.90 -28.07
N ASN A 146 2.12 -2.43 -28.35
CA ASN A 146 2.71 -2.48 -29.69
C ASN A 146 1.96 -3.42 -30.66
N TYR A 147 0.89 -4.07 -30.20
CA TYR A 147 0.14 -5.07 -30.94
C TYR A 147 -1.36 -4.98 -30.63
N ILE A 148 -2.18 -5.40 -31.60
CA ILE A 148 -3.65 -5.33 -31.50
C ILE A 148 -4.15 -6.46 -30.62
N THR A 149 -4.87 -6.11 -29.55
CA THR A 149 -5.61 -7.08 -28.74
C THR A 149 -7.10 -6.77 -28.82
N GLN A 150 -7.89 -7.58 -29.53
CA GLN A 150 -9.30 -7.31 -29.72
C GLN A 150 -10.16 -7.92 -28.60
N GLY A 151 -10.87 -7.06 -27.88
CA GLY A 151 -12.02 -7.43 -27.03
C GLY A 151 -11.74 -8.42 -25.88
N TRP A 152 -12.83 -9.05 -25.44
CA TRP A 152 -12.86 -10.03 -24.35
C TRP A 152 -12.86 -11.44 -24.93
N GLY A 153 -11.68 -11.95 -25.29
CA GLY A 153 -11.51 -13.30 -25.83
C GLY A 153 -11.87 -14.41 -24.83
N HIS A 154 -11.92 -15.65 -25.31
CA HIS A 154 -12.31 -16.82 -24.50
C HIS A 154 -11.48 -16.96 -23.21
N GLY A 155 -10.15 -16.81 -23.28
CA GLY A 155 -9.26 -16.92 -22.11
C GLY A 155 -9.56 -15.89 -21.02
N LEU A 156 -9.75 -14.62 -21.39
CA LEU A 156 -10.08 -13.55 -20.44
C LEU A 156 -11.46 -13.78 -19.80
N ARG A 157 -12.48 -14.14 -20.60
CA ARG A 157 -13.81 -14.46 -20.07
C ARG A 157 -13.76 -15.63 -19.11
N LYS A 158 -12.99 -16.69 -19.44
CA LYS A 158 -12.77 -17.84 -18.56
C LYS A 158 -12.12 -17.42 -17.24
N ALA A 159 -11.07 -16.60 -17.27
CA ALA A 159 -10.41 -16.11 -16.05
C ALA A 159 -11.37 -15.30 -15.15
N ILE A 160 -12.17 -14.40 -15.74
CA ILE A 160 -13.17 -13.59 -15.04
C ILE A 160 -14.28 -14.47 -14.45
N ASN A 161 -14.76 -15.45 -15.22
CA ASN A 161 -15.79 -16.39 -14.75
C ASN A 161 -15.26 -17.24 -13.60
N ASN A 162 -14.04 -17.76 -13.71
CA ASN A 162 -13.37 -18.51 -12.65
C ASN A 162 -13.23 -17.67 -11.37
N TRP A 163 -12.98 -16.38 -11.47
CA TRP A 163 -12.87 -15.50 -10.29
C TRP A 163 -14.19 -15.37 -9.52
N TYR A 164 -15.33 -15.29 -10.21
CA TYR A 164 -16.64 -15.26 -9.54
C TYR A 164 -17.05 -16.64 -9.03
N LEU A 165 -16.93 -17.66 -9.87
CA LEU A 165 -17.48 -19.00 -9.62
C LEU A 165 -16.63 -19.84 -8.64
N SER A 166 -15.42 -19.39 -8.28
CA SER A 166 -14.60 -20.03 -7.26
C SER A 166 -14.98 -19.65 -5.83
N LYS A 167 -15.83 -18.63 -5.65
CA LYS A 167 -16.24 -18.14 -4.33
C LYS A 167 -17.35 -19.01 -3.74
N LYS A 168 -17.40 -19.09 -2.42
CA LYS A 168 -18.58 -19.62 -1.72
C LYS A 168 -19.77 -18.68 -1.97
N PRO A 169 -21.02 -19.18 -1.92
CA PRO A 169 -22.19 -18.37 -2.21
C PRO A 169 -22.30 -17.08 -1.38
N LEU A 170 -22.02 -17.14 -0.07
CA LEU A 170 -22.02 -15.97 0.82
C LEU A 170 -20.93 -14.97 0.43
N ASP A 171 -19.67 -15.41 0.30
CA ASP A 171 -18.56 -14.56 -0.15
C ASP A 171 -18.84 -13.89 -1.51
N PHE A 172 -19.52 -14.59 -2.41
CA PHE A 172 -19.89 -14.06 -3.72
C PHE A 172 -20.93 -12.93 -3.58
N ILE A 173 -22.01 -13.14 -2.81
CA ILE A 173 -23.02 -12.08 -2.64
C ILE A 173 -22.46 -10.89 -1.87
N GLU A 174 -21.66 -11.10 -0.83
CA GLU A 174 -20.97 -10.05 -0.08
C GLU A 174 -20.07 -9.21 -0.99
N CYS A 175 -19.27 -9.87 -1.82
CA CYS A 175 -18.39 -9.22 -2.78
C CYS A 175 -19.16 -8.24 -3.69
N VAL A 176 -20.26 -8.68 -4.31
CA VAL A 176 -21.00 -7.86 -5.28
C VAL A 176 -21.88 -6.79 -4.64
N THR A 177 -22.23 -6.96 -3.35
CA THR A 177 -23.03 -6.00 -2.59
C THR A 177 -22.17 -4.94 -1.92
N LYS A 178 -21.06 -5.32 -1.28
CA LYS A 178 -20.09 -4.41 -0.66
C LYS A 178 -19.51 -3.42 -1.65
N TYR A 179 -19.12 -3.90 -2.84
CA TYR A 179 -18.54 -3.07 -3.89
C TYR A 179 -19.37 -3.10 -5.17
N LYS A 180 -20.57 -2.51 -5.15
CA LYS A 180 -21.45 -2.42 -6.34
C LYS A 180 -20.71 -1.91 -7.59
N SER A 181 -19.79 -0.97 -7.40
CA SER A 181 -18.90 -0.47 -8.45
C SER A 181 -17.62 0.14 -7.89
N ARG A 182 -16.50 -0.02 -8.60
CA ARG A 182 -15.23 0.66 -8.33
C ARG A 182 -14.53 0.99 -9.64
N TYR A 183 -13.65 1.99 -9.62
CA TYR A 183 -12.84 2.38 -10.78
C TYR A 183 -13.61 2.59 -12.11
N GLY A 184 -14.89 2.96 -12.05
CA GLY A 184 -15.75 3.16 -13.22
C GLY A 184 -16.42 1.90 -13.79
N TRP A 185 -16.29 0.75 -13.13
CA TRP A 185 -16.88 -0.53 -13.54
C TRP A 185 -17.87 -1.05 -12.50
N LYS A 186 -18.99 -1.59 -12.97
CA LYS A 186 -20.02 -2.26 -12.15
C LYS A 186 -19.96 -3.76 -12.37
N HIS A 187 -20.25 -4.56 -11.34
CA HIS A 187 -20.36 -6.02 -11.48
C HIS A 187 -21.34 -6.42 -12.59
N LYS A 188 -22.47 -5.69 -12.72
CA LYS A 188 -23.44 -5.88 -13.81
C LYS A 188 -22.82 -5.82 -15.21
N ASP A 189 -21.92 -4.88 -15.45
CA ASP A 189 -21.28 -4.71 -16.76
C ASP A 189 -20.26 -5.82 -17.01
N ILE A 190 -19.48 -6.17 -15.98
CA ILE A 190 -18.50 -7.28 -16.03
C ILE A 190 -19.20 -8.61 -16.33
N VAL A 191 -20.30 -8.92 -15.63
CA VAL A 191 -21.08 -10.14 -15.82
C VAL A 191 -21.68 -10.19 -17.23
N LYS A 192 -22.21 -9.08 -17.73
CA LYS A 192 -22.73 -8.99 -19.11
C LYS A 192 -21.66 -9.26 -20.17
N MET A 193 -20.42 -8.84 -19.93
CA MET A 193 -19.32 -9.03 -20.89
C MET A 193 -18.66 -10.41 -20.79
N ALA A 194 -18.58 -10.98 -19.58
CA ALA A 194 -17.94 -12.27 -19.35
C ALA A 194 -18.86 -13.47 -19.63
N HIS A 195 -20.18 -13.27 -19.55
CA HIS A 195 -21.20 -14.30 -19.67
C HIS A 195 -20.93 -15.53 -18.77
N PRO A 196 -20.80 -15.35 -17.44
CA PRO A 196 -20.60 -16.48 -16.53
C PRO A 196 -21.83 -17.39 -16.53
N LEU A 197 -21.59 -18.70 -16.57
CA LEU A 197 -22.63 -19.71 -16.38
C LEU A 197 -22.52 -20.24 -14.95
N GLY A 198 -23.55 -20.00 -14.14
CA GLY A 198 -23.57 -20.47 -12.75
C GLY A 198 -23.46 -22.00 -12.68
N ASN A 199 -22.48 -22.48 -11.90
CA ASN A 199 -22.22 -23.90 -11.66
C ASN A 199 -23.16 -24.53 -10.62
N SER A 200 -23.91 -23.70 -9.89
CA SER A 200 -24.81 -24.09 -8.80
C SER A 200 -26.12 -23.28 -8.86
N PRO A 201 -27.21 -23.72 -8.20
CA PRO A 201 -28.43 -22.92 -8.13
C PRO A 201 -28.21 -21.56 -7.44
N GLU A 202 -27.38 -21.52 -6.39
CA GLU A 202 -27.03 -20.29 -5.66
C GLU A 202 -26.31 -19.28 -6.53
N SER A 203 -25.27 -19.71 -7.28
CA SER A 203 -24.53 -18.82 -8.17
C SER A 203 -25.42 -18.28 -9.30
N LYS A 204 -26.37 -19.07 -9.82
CA LYS A 204 -27.36 -18.60 -10.80
C LYS A 204 -28.25 -17.49 -10.22
N ILE A 205 -28.69 -17.64 -8.98
CA ILE A 205 -29.51 -16.65 -8.27
C ILE A 205 -28.74 -15.35 -8.05
N ILE A 206 -27.48 -15.45 -7.59
CA ILE A 206 -26.61 -14.28 -7.38
C ILE A 206 -26.36 -13.55 -8.71
N LEU A 207 -26.03 -14.28 -9.79
CA LEU A 207 -25.84 -13.69 -11.12
C LEU A 207 -27.13 -13.00 -11.62
N LYS A 208 -28.29 -13.62 -11.38
CA LYS A 208 -29.59 -13.05 -11.74
C LYS A 208 -29.87 -11.76 -10.96
N TYR A 209 -29.61 -11.75 -9.66
CA TYR A 209 -29.66 -10.55 -8.81
C TYR A 209 -28.76 -9.42 -9.35
N VAL A 210 -27.51 -9.72 -9.71
CA VAL A 210 -26.56 -8.72 -10.22
C VAL A 210 -27.05 -8.08 -11.53
N ILE A 211 -27.70 -8.84 -12.42
CA ILE A 211 -28.16 -8.33 -13.72
C ILE A 211 -29.49 -7.58 -13.57
N HIS A 212 -30.44 -8.14 -12.81
CA HIS A 212 -31.85 -7.77 -12.83
C HIS A 212 -32.35 -7.09 -11.55
N GLY A 213 -31.63 -7.19 -10.43
CA GLY A 213 -32.06 -6.68 -9.13
C GLY A 213 -33.01 -7.62 -8.38
N LEU A 214 -33.29 -7.29 -7.11
CA LEU A 214 -34.06 -8.13 -6.17
C LEU A 214 -35.53 -8.28 -6.58
N GLU A 215 -36.18 -7.20 -7.01
CA GLU A 215 -37.61 -7.24 -7.36
C GLU A 215 -37.92 -8.23 -8.48
N LYS A 216 -37.14 -8.17 -9.57
CA LYS A 216 -37.31 -9.09 -10.70
C LYS A 216 -36.91 -10.52 -10.33
N LEU A 217 -35.89 -10.69 -9.48
CA LEU A 217 -35.53 -12.00 -8.95
C LEU A 217 -36.70 -12.66 -8.21
N LYS A 218 -37.33 -11.93 -7.28
CA LYS A 218 -38.48 -12.43 -6.51
C LYS A 218 -39.67 -12.76 -7.41
N LYS A 219 -39.99 -11.90 -8.39
CA LYS A 219 -41.06 -12.14 -9.36
C LYS A 219 -40.82 -13.43 -10.15
N ASP A 220 -39.62 -13.60 -10.68
CA ASP A 220 -39.30 -14.78 -11.48
C ASP A 220 -39.31 -16.06 -10.63
N MET A 221 -38.84 -15.99 -9.36
CA MET A 221 -38.92 -17.12 -8.43
C MET A 221 -40.36 -17.48 -8.04
N ALA A 222 -41.24 -16.49 -7.89
CA ALA A 222 -42.65 -16.71 -7.61
C ALA A 222 -43.40 -17.33 -8.81
N ILE A 223 -42.88 -17.20 -10.03
CA ILE A 223 -43.43 -17.86 -11.23
C ILE A 223 -42.92 -19.32 -11.31
N ASP A 224 -41.67 -19.58 -10.92
CA ASP A 224 -41.00 -20.89 -10.94
C ASP A 224 -41.38 -21.80 -9.74
N GLN A 225 -42.59 -21.69 -9.16
CA GLN A 225 -43.13 -22.31 -7.92
C GLN A 225 -43.01 -23.86 -7.74
N THR A 226 -42.22 -24.56 -8.55
CA THR A 226 -42.11 -26.03 -8.63
C THR A 226 -40.89 -26.63 -7.95
N LYS A 227 -40.04 -25.85 -7.26
CA LYS A 227 -38.84 -26.38 -6.57
C LYS A 227 -38.77 -25.91 -5.11
N GLU A 228 -38.59 -26.87 -4.20
CA GLU A 228 -38.24 -26.59 -2.80
C GLU A 228 -37.01 -25.67 -2.74
N ILE A 229 -37.17 -24.51 -2.10
CA ILE A 229 -36.10 -23.55 -1.94
C ILE A 229 -35.15 -24.10 -0.87
N SER A 230 -33.89 -24.33 -1.23
CA SER A 230 -32.89 -24.81 -0.28
C SER A 230 -32.67 -23.77 0.84
N PRO A 231 -32.32 -24.19 2.07
CA PRO A 231 -32.09 -23.28 3.18
C PRO A 231 -31.00 -22.23 2.86
N ASN A 232 -29.97 -22.63 2.12
CA ASN A 232 -28.89 -21.74 1.67
C ASN A 232 -29.39 -20.63 0.74
N ILE A 233 -30.37 -20.91 -0.13
CA ILE A 233 -30.96 -19.89 -1.01
C ILE A 233 -31.79 -18.89 -0.19
N ASN A 234 -32.52 -19.37 0.82
CA ASN A 234 -33.26 -18.49 1.72
C ASN A 234 -32.33 -17.55 2.50
N GLU A 235 -31.18 -18.04 2.97
CA GLU A 235 -30.17 -17.22 3.62
C GLU A 235 -29.63 -16.14 2.67
N LEU A 236 -29.33 -16.49 1.42
CA LEU A 236 -28.88 -15.52 0.41
C LEU A 236 -29.95 -14.47 0.07
N LEU A 237 -31.21 -14.88 -0.04
CA LEU A 237 -32.32 -13.96 -0.29
C LEU A 237 -32.52 -13.01 0.89
N LYS A 238 -32.45 -13.52 2.11
CA LYS A 238 -32.51 -12.72 3.34
C LYS A 238 -31.38 -11.68 3.37
N TYR A 239 -30.15 -12.09 3.09
CA TYR A 239 -29.02 -11.16 3.01
C TYR A 239 -29.21 -10.09 1.92
N MET A 240 -29.74 -10.46 0.74
CA MET A 240 -30.05 -9.49 -0.32
C MET A 240 -31.13 -8.48 0.11
N GLU A 241 -32.15 -8.94 0.83
CA GLU A 241 -33.18 -8.08 1.41
C GLU A 241 -32.58 -7.13 2.44
N GLU A 242 -31.79 -7.62 3.39
CA GLU A 242 -31.12 -6.81 4.41
C GLU A 242 -30.25 -5.70 3.81
N VAL A 243 -29.51 -6.03 2.74
CA VAL A 243 -28.69 -5.05 2.00
C VAL A 243 -29.53 -4.02 1.26
N GLU A 244 -30.62 -4.41 0.60
CA GLU A 244 -31.51 -3.47 -0.09
C GLU A 244 -32.28 -2.60 0.90
N ASP A 245 -32.76 -3.17 2.01
CA ASP A 245 -33.41 -2.43 3.09
C ASP A 245 -32.46 -1.39 3.70
N PHE A 246 -31.19 -1.75 3.92
CA PHE A 246 -30.20 -0.82 4.45
C PHE A 246 -29.93 0.35 3.50
N LYS A 247 -29.91 0.11 2.18
CA LYS A 247 -29.70 1.15 1.18
C LYS A 247 -30.81 2.19 1.15
N HIS A 248 -32.05 1.76 1.37
CA HIS A 248 -33.23 2.61 1.36
C HIS A 248 -33.62 3.10 2.77
N CYS A 249 -32.84 2.74 3.79
CA CYS A 249 -33.07 3.21 5.14
C CYS A 249 -32.75 4.71 5.24
N GLU A 250 -33.72 5.49 5.71
CA GLU A 250 -33.55 6.93 6.00
C GLU A 250 -33.42 7.20 7.50
N ASP A 251 -33.84 6.26 8.35
CA ASP A 251 -33.75 6.37 9.80
C ASP A 251 -32.34 5.99 10.29
N GLU A 252 -31.69 6.95 10.92
CA GLU A 252 -30.33 6.85 11.45
C GLU A 252 -30.18 5.76 12.53
N VAL A 253 -31.17 5.63 13.42
CA VAL A 253 -31.11 4.67 14.54
C VAL A 253 -31.32 3.26 14.03
N ARG A 254 -32.29 3.07 13.13
CA ARG A 254 -32.50 1.80 12.45
C ARG A 254 -31.27 1.39 11.64
N ALA A 255 -30.67 2.33 10.90
CA ALA A 255 -29.45 2.08 10.14
C ALA A 255 -28.28 1.64 11.05
N ALA A 256 -28.09 2.30 12.20
CA ALA A 256 -27.09 1.93 13.20
C ALA A 256 -27.28 0.49 13.72
N SER A 257 -28.52 0.12 14.07
CA SER A 257 -28.85 -1.25 14.50
C SER A 257 -28.60 -2.30 13.41
N MET A 258 -28.90 -1.98 12.15
CA MET A 258 -28.62 -2.88 11.02
C MET A 258 -27.12 -3.11 10.82
N LEU A 259 -26.28 -2.08 11.02
CA LEU A 259 -24.82 -2.22 10.92
C LEU A 259 -24.26 -3.19 11.96
N GLU A 260 -24.76 -3.11 13.19
CA GLU A 260 -24.34 -3.99 14.29
C GLU A 260 -24.81 -5.42 14.07
N THR A 261 -26.06 -5.60 13.62
CA THR A 261 -26.67 -6.92 13.41
C THR A 261 -26.06 -7.66 12.24
N PHE A 262 -25.83 -6.96 11.12
CA PHE A 262 -25.39 -7.58 9.86
C PHE A 262 -23.86 -7.48 9.63
N GLY A 263 -23.13 -6.81 10.52
CA GLY A 263 -21.67 -6.67 10.40
C GLY A 263 -21.24 -5.86 9.17
N PHE A 264 -22.09 -4.94 8.71
CA PHE A 264 -21.78 -4.12 7.54
C PHE A 264 -20.62 -3.15 7.83
N SER A 265 -19.77 -2.97 6.82
CA SER A 265 -18.63 -2.03 6.84
C SER A 265 -18.99 -0.67 6.23
N LEU A 266 -18.11 0.32 6.42
CA LEU A 266 -18.24 1.68 5.87
C LEU A 266 -18.58 1.74 4.37
N ASP A 267 -18.11 0.77 3.57
CA ASP A 267 -18.40 0.70 2.13
C ASP A 267 -19.88 0.46 1.80
N HIS A 268 -20.65 -0.13 2.71
CA HIS A 268 -22.08 -0.36 2.52
C HIS A 268 -22.93 0.89 2.80
N VAL A 269 -22.38 1.85 3.54
CA VAL A 269 -23.14 2.99 4.08
C VAL A 269 -23.54 3.94 2.95
N PRO A 270 -24.85 4.19 2.77
CA PRO A 270 -25.34 5.17 1.81
C PRO A 270 -24.83 6.58 2.06
N GLY A 271 -24.69 7.36 0.98
CA GLY A 271 -24.10 8.70 1.05
C GLY A 271 -24.83 9.68 1.97
N HIS A 272 -26.15 9.56 2.13
CA HIS A 272 -26.95 10.40 3.01
C HIS A 272 -26.71 10.10 4.50
N LEU A 273 -26.41 8.84 4.84
CA LEU A 273 -26.15 8.39 6.23
C LEU A 273 -24.71 8.65 6.70
N LEU A 274 -23.82 9.02 5.80
CA LEU A 274 -22.41 9.27 6.10
C LEU A 274 -22.14 10.49 7.02
N LYS A 275 -23.16 11.29 7.31
CA LYS A 275 -23.14 12.42 8.25
C LYS A 275 -23.85 12.11 9.57
N SER A 276 -24.45 10.94 9.72
CA SER A 276 -25.18 10.54 10.93
C SER A 276 -24.20 10.16 12.04
N LYS A 277 -24.43 10.72 13.24
CA LYS A 277 -23.64 10.39 14.43
C LYS A 277 -23.83 8.94 14.87
N GLU A 278 -25.08 8.47 14.86
CA GLU A 278 -25.44 7.11 15.28
C GLU A 278 -24.78 6.04 14.41
N VAL A 279 -24.78 6.27 13.09
CA VAL A 279 -24.12 5.37 12.13
C VAL A 279 -22.62 5.25 12.42
N TRP A 280 -21.93 6.37 12.66
CA TRP A 280 -20.50 6.32 13.00
C TRP A 280 -20.25 5.64 14.35
N ASN A 281 -21.09 5.88 15.35
CA ASN A 281 -20.99 5.22 16.65
C ASN A 281 -21.04 3.69 16.53
N SER A 282 -21.91 3.14 15.68
CA SER A 282 -21.98 1.70 15.44
C SER A 282 -20.79 1.18 14.61
N LEU A 283 -20.35 1.93 13.59
CA LEU A 283 -19.21 1.53 12.75
C LEU A 283 -17.90 1.45 13.53
N LEU A 284 -17.66 2.37 14.47
CA LEU A 284 -16.42 2.43 15.26
C LEU A 284 -16.17 1.13 16.06
N ILE A 285 -17.23 0.43 16.45
CA ILE A 285 -17.15 -0.82 17.21
C ILE A 285 -16.52 -1.94 16.38
N SER A 286 -16.71 -1.97 15.06
CA SER A 286 -16.23 -3.04 14.17
C SER A 286 -15.12 -2.60 13.21
N MET A 287 -14.76 -1.31 13.21
CA MET A 287 -13.78 -0.75 12.27
C MET A 287 -12.35 -1.26 12.49
N ASP A 288 -11.67 -1.54 11.38
CA ASP A 288 -10.22 -1.83 11.35
C ASP A 288 -9.39 -0.58 11.66
N ILE A 289 -8.22 -0.75 12.29
CA ILE A 289 -7.35 0.35 12.72
C ILE A 289 -6.89 1.20 11.53
N VAL A 290 -6.52 0.60 10.40
CA VAL A 290 -6.07 1.35 9.22
C VAL A 290 -7.22 2.15 8.62
N VAL A 291 -8.43 1.58 8.60
CA VAL A 291 -9.64 2.29 8.14
C VAL A 291 -9.98 3.45 9.08
N LEU A 292 -9.86 3.24 10.40
CA LEU A 292 -10.07 4.26 11.42
C LEU A 292 -9.09 5.43 11.24
N LEU A 293 -7.79 5.16 11.15
CA LEU A 293 -6.76 6.20 10.98
C LEU A 293 -7.01 7.05 9.73
N ASN A 294 -7.35 6.40 8.60
CA ASN A 294 -7.66 7.09 7.35
C ASN A 294 -8.94 7.95 7.41
N ASN A 295 -9.87 7.63 8.32
CA ASN A 295 -11.12 8.38 8.49
C ASN A 295 -11.14 9.28 9.75
N LEU A 296 -10.11 9.26 10.60
CA LEU A 296 -10.10 9.98 11.87
C LEU A 296 -10.35 11.48 11.69
N GLN A 297 -9.67 12.09 10.71
CA GLN A 297 -9.87 13.51 10.40
C GLN A 297 -11.29 13.80 9.92
N ARG A 298 -11.91 12.86 9.21
CA ARG A 298 -13.29 13.01 8.74
C ARG A 298 -14.27 12.98 9.92
N ILE A 299 -14.08 12.04 10.85
CA ILE A 299 -14.89 11.91 12.08
C ILE A 299 -14.75 13.19 12.93
N HIS A 300 -13.52 13.72 13.05
CA HIS A 300 -13.23 14.99 13.69
C HIS A 300 -13.98 16.16 13.06
N ASN A 301 -13.88 16.29 11.73
CA ASN A 301 -14.51 17.38 10.99
C ASN A 301 -16.05 17.34 11.05
N LEU A 302 -16.64 16.17 11.35
CA LEU A 302 -18.07 16.00 11.58
C LEU A 302 -18.50 16.38 13.01
N GLY A 303 -17.54 16.65 13.91
CA GLY A 303 -17.81 17.04 15.30
C GLY A 303 -18.06 15.85 16.24
N PHE A 304 -17.72 14.63 15.83
CA PHE A 304 -17.99 13.45 16.66
C PHE A 304 -16.90 13.18 17.70
N LEU A 305 -15.76 13.87 17.64
CA LEU A 305 -14.65 13.71 18.58
C LEU A 305 -14.56 14.86 19.60
N VAL A 306 -15.64 15.60 19.80
CA VAL A 306 -15.73 16.63 20.84
C VAL A 306 -15.69 15.98 22.23
N THR A 307 -15.32 16.74 23.26
CA THR A 307 -15.29 16.27 24.65
C THR A 307 -16.62 15.63 25.06
N ASP A 308 -16.54 14.57 25.86
CA ASP A 308 -17.68 13.81 26.42
C ASP A 308 -18.53 13.03 25.41
N GLU A 309 -18.06 12.89 24.17
CA GLU A 309 -18.71 12.05 23.16
C GLU A 309 -18.36 10.56 23.27
N VAL A 310 -19.36 9.69 23.09
CA VAL A 310 -19.18 8.22 23.11
C VAL A 310 -18.19 7.73 22.05
N ALA A 311 -18.12 8.41 20.91
CA ALA A 311 -17.16 8.09 19.86
C ALA A 311 -15.70 8.25 20.34
N VAL A 312 -15.41 9.17 21.27
CA VAL A 312 -14.06 9.36 21.80
C VAL A 312 -13.61 8.12 22.57
N GLU A 313 -14.48 7.56 23.40
CA GLU A 313 -14.21 6.34 24.16
C GLU A 313 -13.98 5.14 23.23
N LYS A 314 -14.85 4.96 22.24
CA LYS A 314 -14.73 3.89 21.24
C LYS A 314 -13.44 3.98 20.43
N VAL A 315 -13.07 5.18 19.97
CA VAL A 315 -11.81 5.39 19.24
C VAL A 315 -10.61 5.13 20.14
N THR A 316 -10.65 5.60 21.39
CA THR A 316 -9.57 5.40 22.36
C THR A 316 -9.37 3.91 22.63
N GLU A 317 -10.43 3.16 22.94
CA GLU A 317 -10.38 1.72 23.18
C GLU A 317 -9.78 0.96 21.98
N ARG A 318 -10.14 1.34 20.76
CA ARG A 318 -9.58 0.72 19.55
C ARG A 318 -8.08 0.97 19.41
N LEU A 319 -7.62 2.18 19.68
CA LEU A 319 -6.22 2.58 19.49
C LEU A 319 -5.29 2.09 20.61
N THR A 320 -5.79 1.97 21.85
CA THR A 320 -4.97 1.54 23.01
C THR A 320 -4.92 0.02 23.19
N ASN A 321 -5.81 -0.73 22.54
CA ASN A 321 -5.79 -2.20 22.63
C ASN A 321 -4.66 -2.83 21.79
N SER A 322 -3.64 -3.36 22.48
CA SER A 322 -2.49 -4.04 21.87
C SER A 322 -2.88 -5.14 20.87
N GLN A 323 -3.96 -5.90 21.11
CA GLN A 323 -4.37 -6.99 20.21
C GLN A 323 -4.90 -6.47 18.88
N TYR A 324 -5.65 -5.36 18.88
CA TYR A 324 -6.16 -4.77 17.64
C TYR A 324 -5.03 -4.13 16.82
N VAL A 325 -4.12 -3.42 17.49
CA VAL A 325 -2.96 -2.81 16.83
C VAL A 325 -2.05 -3.89 16.21
N GLU A 326 -1.78 -4.97 16.95
CA GLU A 326 -0.94 -6.08 16.45
C GLU A 326 -1.58 -6.81 15.26
N ARG A 327 -2.89 -7.14 15.34
CA ARG A 327 -3.61 -7.82 14.25
C ARG A 327 -3.72 -7.00 12.97
N SER A 328 -3.76 -5.67 13.09
CA SER A 328 -3.87 -4.78 11.94
C SER A 328 -2.58 -4.68 11.11
N ALA A 329 -1.44 -5.14 11.64
CA ALA A 329 -0.11 -4.99 11.03
C ALA A 329 0.19 -3.55 10.59
N VAL A 330 -0.38 -2.56 11.28
CA VAL A 330 -0.20 -1.14 10.97
C VAL A 330 1.23 -0.70 11.27
N HIS A 331 1.83 0.05 10.33
CA HIS A 331 3.17 0.60 10.50
C HIS A 331 3.15 1.89 11.35
N PRO A 332 4.10 2.11 12.29
CA PRO A 332 4.12 3.29 13.17
C PRO A 332 4.08 4.63 12.45
N ALA A 333 4.68 4.70 11.25
CA ALA A 333 4.66 5.92 10.43
C ALA A 333 3.25 6.40 10.10
N LEU A 334 2.29 5.49 9.82
CA LEU A 334 0.91 5.88 9.52
C LEU A 334 0.25 6.55 10.74
N ILE A 335 0.45 5.97 11.93
CA ILE A 335 -0.11 6.50 13.18
C ILE A 335 0.49 7.86 13.49
N PHE A 336 1.81 8.02 13.39
CA PHE A 336 2.48 9.29 13.67
C PHE A 336 2.07 10.40 12.70
N ILE A 337 1.98 10.09 11.40
CA ILE A 337 1.48 11.03 10.40
C ILE A 337 0.02 11.42 10.73
N THR A 338 -0.80 10.44 11.12
CA THR A 338 -2.19 10.69 11.53
C THR A 338 -2.28 11.59 12.77
N LEU A 339 -1.43 11.36 13.78
CA LEU A 339 -1.30 12.22 14.95
C LEU A 339 -0.97 13.66 14.58
N LYS A 340 0.05 13.88 13.74
CA LYS A 340 0.44 15.22 13.29
C LYS A 340 -0.67 15.89 12.48
N ASN A 341 -1.37 15.14 11.63
CA ASN A 341 -2.51 15.65 10.88
C ASN A 341 -3.67 16.07 11.80
N TYR A 342 -3.96 15.25 12.81
CA TYR A 342 -5.01 15.53 13.79
C TYR A 342 -4.69 16.77 14.63
N GLN A 343 -3.45 16.89 15.10
CA GLN A 343 -2.94 18.06 15.85
C GLN A 343 -3.10 19.36 15.05
N CYS A 344 -2.78 19.34 13.76
CA CYS A 344 -2.87 20.52 12.90
C CYS A 344 -4.31 20.88 12.46
N SER A 345 -5.34 20.12 12.88
CA SER A 345 -6.78 20.42 12.75
C SER A 345 -7.11 21.50 11.72
N GLY A 346 -7.28 21.17 10.43
CA GLY A 346 -7.78 22.21 9.50
C GLY A 346 -7.42 22.15 8.03
N LYS A 347 -6.65 21.17 7.57
CA LYS A 347 -6.55 20.89 6.13
C LYS A 347 -6.65 19.40 5.91
N CYS A 348 -7.71 18.94 5.24
CA CYS A 348 -7.65 17.62 4.64
C CYS A 348 -6.38 17.56 3.78
N LEU A 349 -5.55 16.53 3.98
CA LEU A 349 -4.48 16.23 3.03
C LEU A 349 -5.15 16.07 1.66
N THR A 350 -4.86 16.99 0.75
CA THR A 350 -5.44 17.03 -0.59
C THR A 350 -4.82 15.92 -1.45
N TYR A 351 -5.04 14.65 -1.12
CA TYR A 351 -4.54 13.53 -1.93
C TYR A 351 -5.47 13.18 -3.10
N GLU A 352 -6.58 13.91 -3.27
CA GLU A 352 -7.44 13.77 -4.45
C GLU A 352 -7.49 15.09 -5.22
N LYS A 353 -6.83 15.12 -6.38
CA LYS A 353 -7.32 15.90 -7.53
C LYS A 353 -8.71 15.36 -7.91
N ARG A 354 -9.74 15.66 -7.12
CA ARG A 354 -11.10 15.72 -7.64
C ARG A 354 -11.13 16.86 -8.63
N LYS A 355 -11.80 16.65 -9.77
CA LYS A 355 -12.24 17.67 -10.71
C LYS A 355 -13.19 18.69 -10.05
N VAL A 356 -12.78 19.34 -8.96
CA VAL A 356 -13.52 20.34 -8.17
C VAL A 356 -12.64 21.58 -8.04
N ARG A 357 -12.00 21.97 -9.15
CA ARG A 357 -11.31 23.27 -9.26
C ARG A 357 -12.27 24.42 -9.62
N GLU A 358 -13.54 24.14 -9.89
CA GLU A 358 -14.49 25.17 -10.34
C GLU A 358 -15.23 25.90 -9.22
N LEU A 359 -15.12 25.49 -7.94
CA LEU A 359 -15.82 26.19 -6.85
C LEU A 359 -15.01 26.18 -5.55
N ALA A 360 -13.73 26.58 -5.59
CA ALA A 360 -12.95 26.82 -4.38
C ALA A 360 -13.47 28.09 -3.65
N LYS A 361 -14.66 27.99 -3.04
CA LYS A 361 -14.98 28.75 -1.83
C LYS A 361 -13.85 28.46 -0.83
N LYS A 362 -13.31 29.53 -0.23
CA LYS A 362 -12.26 29.45 0.80
C LYS A 362 -12.56 28.31 1.77
N SER A 363 -11.55 27.49 2.07
CA SER A 363 -11.61 26.49 3.13
C SER A 363 -12.11 27.19 4.40
N MET A 364 -13.27 26.77 4.91
CA MET A 364 -13.69 27.15 6.24
C MET A 364 -12.59 26.72 7.23
N PRO A 365 -12.31 27.50 8.28
CA PRO A 365 -11.46 27.03 9.37
C PRO A 365 -12.03 25.73 9.97
N PRO A 366 -11.20 24.89 10.59
CA PRO A 366 -11.67 23.76 11.38
C PRO A 366 -12.76 24.24 12.36
N GLY A 367 -13.88 23.51 12.43
CA GLY A 367 -14.96 23.85 13.36
C GLY A 367 -14.69 23.44 14.81
N PHE A 368 -13.68 22.59 15.05
CA PHE A 368 -13.43 21.93 16.34
C PHE A 368 -11.94 21.78 16.63
N ASP A 369 -11.56 22.00 17.89
CA ASP A 369 -10.21 21.77 18.40
C ASP A 369 -9.93 20.27 18.60
N PRO A 370 -8.69 19.79 18.34
CA PRO A 370 -8.35 18.39 18.51
C PRO A 370 -8.46 17.93 19.97
N ASN A 371 -9.00 16.73 20.17
CA ASN A 371 -9.24 16.16 21.48
C ASN A 371 -7.96 15.52 22.05
N ILE A 372 -7.59 15.95 23.26
CA ILE A 372 -6.37 15.50 23.95
C ILE A 372 -6.39 13.99 24.18
N LYS A 373 -7.54 13.41 24.57
CA LYS A 373 -7.66 11.95 24.80
C LYS A 373 -7.33 11.14 23.54
N ILE A 374 -7.74 11.63 22.37
CA ILE A 374 -7.44 10.99 21.09
C ILE A 374 -5.95 11.13 20.74
N MET A 375 -5.34 12.28 21.03
CA MET A 375 -3.91 12.48 20.83
C MET A 375 -3.09 11.53 21.72
N ASP A 376 -3.49 11.36 22.98
CA ASP A 376 -2.85 10.42 23.90
C ASP A 376 -3.01 8.96 23.44
N ALA A 377 -4.21 8.59 22.98
CA ALA A 377 -4.47 7.26 22.42
C ALA A 377 -3.62 6.97 21.17
N LEU A 378 -3.43 7.97 20.29
CA LEU A 378 -2.55 7.86 19.12
C LEU A 378 -1.07 7.73 19.50
N ASN A 379 -0.62 8.43 20.55
CA ASN A 379 0.73 8.27 21.09
C ASN A 379 0.95 6.86 21.63
N GLU A 380 -0.01 6.31 22.38
CA GLU A 380 0.05 4.93 22.87
C GLU A 380 0.05 3.92 21.70
N ALA A 381 -0.85 4.09 20.73
CA ALA A 381 -0.91 3.26 19.53
C ALA A 381 0.42 3.30 18.75
N PHE A 382 1.07 4.46 18.68
CA PHE A 382 2.38 4.61 18.05
C PHE A 382 3.41 3.73 18.75
N HIS A 383 3.45 3.69 20.07
CA HIS A 383 4.34 2.78 20.81
C HIS A 383 4.00 1.30 20.61
N LEU A 384 2.72 0.94 20.62
CA LEU A 384 2.26 -0.44 20.41
C LEU A 384 2.61 -0.96 19.00
N SER A 385 2.51 -0.09 17.99
CA SER A 385 2.73 -0.46 16.59
C SER A 385 4.17 -0.85 16.25
N PHE A 386 5.16 -0.55 17.10
CA PHE A 386 6.53 -1.01 16.88
C PHE A 386 6.66 -2.53 16.91
N LYS A 387 5.75 -3.24 17.60
CA LYS A 387 5.71 -4.71 17.58
C LYS A 387 5.39 -5.30 16.21
N ASN A 388 4.81 -4.51 15.32
CA ASN A 388 4.46 -4.94 13.96
C ASN A 388 5.65 -4.92 13.01
N ILE A 389 6.74 -4.23 13.38
CA ILE A 389 7.92 -4.12 12.51
C ILE A 389 8.77 -5.39 12.67
N GLN A 390 9.15 -5.96 11.53
CA GLN A 390 10.10 -7.08 11.48
C GLN A 390 11.51 -6.53 11.25
N PRO A 391 12.46 -6.76 12.18
CA PRO A 391 13.84 -6.28 12.03
C PRO A 391 14.52 -6.92 10.81
N THR A 392 15.36 -6.15 10.13
CA THR A 392 16.23 -6.65 9.06
C THR A 392 17.57 -7.18 9.60
N ASN A 393 17.96 -6.77 10.80
CA ASN A 393 19.24 -7.08 11.45
C ASN A 393 20.47 -6.59 10.65
N LEU A 394 20.28 -5.55 9.84
CA LEU A 394 21.35 -4.92 9.07
C LEU A 394 21.99 -3.76 9.84
N ARG A 395 23.21 -3.37 9.45
CA ARG A 395 23.91 -2.22 10.04
C ARG A 395 23.61 -0.95 9.25
N TYR A 396 22.92 0.00 9.87
CA TYR A 396 22.48 1.24 9.25
C TYR A 396 23.37 2.42 9.63
N LEU A 397 23.73 3.23 8.63
CA LEU A 397 24.23 4.60 8.83
C LEU A 397 23.22 5.59 8.25
N VAL A 398 22.52 6.31 9.13
CA VAL A 398 21.55 7.35 8.74
C VAL A 398 22.20 8.71 8.91
N THR A 399 22.31 9.46 7.82
CA THR A 399 22.87 10.82 7.86
C THR A 399 21.84 11.86 7.48
N ILE A 400 21.66 12.84 8.37
CA ILE A 400 20.55 13.81 8.32
C ILE A 400 21.10 15.21 8.04
N SER A 401 20.51 15.87 7.05
CA SER A 401 20.71 17.30 6.79
C SER A 401 19.98 18.13 7.84
N THR A 402 20.67 19.11 8.41
CA THR A 402 20.12 20.08 9.38
C THR A 402 20.10 21.50 8.83
N ASN A 403 20.16 21.65 7.50
CA ASN A 403 20.08 22.95 6.84
C ASN A 403 18.69 23.59 7.00
N LYS A 404 18.60 24.92 6.82
CA LYS A 404 17.34 25.67 6.95
C LYS A 404 16.24 25.15 6.02
N SER A 405 16.59 24.59 4.87
CA SER A 405 15.63 23.98 3.94
C SER A 405 14.83 22.82 4.56
N MET A 406 15.40 22.13 5.55
CA MET A 406 14.71 21.03 6.26
C MET A 406 13.65 21.52 7.24
N GLU A 407 13.57 22.83 7.51
CA GLU A 407 12.48 23.43 8.30
C GLU A 407 11.19 23.64 7.48
N VAL A 408 11.25 23.43 6.16
CA VAL A 408 10.08 23.51 5.26
C VAL A 408 9.25 22.22 5.36
N SER A 409 7.96 22.32 5.03
CA SER A 409 7.06 21.17 4.92
C SER A 409 7.59 20.08 4.00
N THR A 410 7.41 18.83 4.42
CA THR A 410 7.78 17.64 3.66
C THR A 410 6.85 17.47 2.47
N TRP A 411 7.42 17.12 1.31
CA TRP A 411 6.63 16.81 0.12
C TRP A 411 5.83 15.52 0.34
N GLN A 412 4.54 15.54 -0.01
CA GLN A 412 3.53 14.50 0.30
C GLN A 412 3.16 14.35 1.80
N ASN A 413 3.70 15.17 2.69
CA ASN A 413 3.31 15.24 4.10
C ASN A 413 3.42 16.67 4.66
N GLY A 414 2.46 17.52 4.30
CA GLY A 414 2.56 18.97 4.51
C GLY A 414 2.53 19.43 5.97
N ASN A 415 2.03 18.61 6.89
CA ASN A 415 1.92 18.93 8.31
C ASN A 415 3.18 18.57 9.11
N MET A 416 4.18 17.97 8.48
CA MET A 416 5.49 17.69 9.08
C MET A 416 6.60 18.40 8.33
N THR A 417 7.52 19.01 9.05
CA THR A 417 8.74 19.56 8.47
C THR A 417 9.71 18.46 8.04
N GLY A 418 10.65 18.77 7.13
CA GLY A 418 11.67 17.82 6.69
C GLY A 418 12.51 17.26 7.85
N ILE A 419 12.84 18.11 8.84
CA ILE A 419 13.61 17.69 10.03
C ILE A 419 12.79 16.81 10.98
N GLU A 420 11.49 17.07 11.15
CA GLU A 420 10.59 16.19 11.91
C GLU A 420 10.45 14.82 11.23
N THR A 421 10.32 14.80 9.92
CA THR A 421 10.29 13.55 9.14
C THR A 421 11.61 12.80 9.26
N ALA A 422 12.76 13.49 9.23
CA ALA A 422 14.06 12.86 9.43
C ALA A 422 14.21 12.26 10.84
N ALA A 423 13.73 12.96 11.87
CA ALA A 423 13.68 12.45 13.24
C ALA A 423 12.77 11.21 13.35
N LEU A 424 11.64 11.19 12.64
CA LEU A 424 10.75 10.02 12.60
C LEU A 424 11.45 8.80 11.96
N ILE A 425 12.13 8.98 10.82
CA ILE A 425 12.89 7.91 10.17
C ILE A 425 13.97 7.36 11.12
N ALA A 426 14.72 8.25 11.78
CA ALA A 426 15.74 7.86 12.76
C ALA A 426 15.14 7.08 13.93
N LEU A 427 14.04 7.58 14.51
CA LEU A 427 13.35 6.94 15.62
C LEU A 427 12.83 5.54 15.25
N ILE A 428 12.27 5.39 14.04
CA ILE A 428 11.77 4.10 13.56
C ILE A 428 12.92 3.10 13.46
N LEU A 429 14.04 3.49 12.85
CA LEU A 429 15.19 2.61 12.70
C LEU A 429 15.82 2.28 14.06
N LEU A 430 16.01 3.26 14.96
CA LEU A 430 16.59 3.05 16.29
C LEU A 430 15.76 2.08 17.17
N ARG A 431 14.44 2.05 16.99
CA ARG A 431 13.55 1.14 17.72
C ARG A 431 13.39 -0.22 17.06
N SER A 432 13.61 -0.30 15.75
CA SER A 432 13.37 -1.53 14.97
C SER A 432 14.64 -2.34 14.71
N GLU A 433 15.82 -1.72 14.79
CA GLU A 433 17.10 -2.34 14.44
C GLU A 433 18.11 -2.20 15.59
N GLU A 434 18.97 -3.21 15.77
CA GLU A 434 19.97 -3.18 16.84
C GLU A 434 21.17 -2.28 16.50
N ASN A 435 21.57 -2.22 15.23
CA ASN A 435 22.81 -1.60 14.78
C ASN A 435 22.55 -0.35 13.92
N VAL A 436 22.19 0.75 14.56
CA VAL A 436 21.90 2.03 13.88
C VAL A 436 22.84 3.12 14.36
N THR A 437 23.54 3.76 13.44
CA THR A 437 24.31 4.99 13.69
C THR A 437 23.58 6.18 13.07
N ILE A 438 23.22 7.17 13.89
CA ILE A 438 22.66 8.44 13.43
C ILE A 438 23.77 9.50 13.37
N ALA A 439 23.83 10.25 12.27
CA ALA A 439 24.82 11.30 12.07
C ALA A 439 24.24 12.52 11.34
N THR A 440 24.94 13.65 11.38
CA THR A 440 24.65 14.85 10.57
C THR A 440 25.82 15.24 9.68
N PHE A 441 25.55 15.99 8.61
CA PHE A 441 26.59 16.45 7.69
C PHE A 441 27.44 17.57 8.31
N LYS A 442 28.78 17.45 8.19
CA LYS A 442 29.72 18.55 8.47
C LYS A 442 30.30 19.10 7.17
N ASN A 443 31.00 20.24 7.25
CA ASN A 443 31.82 20.72 6.12
C ASN A 443 32.83 19.66 5.66
N VAL A 444 33.46 18.97 6.62
CA VAL A 444 34.37 17.83 6.36
C VAL A 444 33.90 16.63 7.17
N GLY A 445 33.50 15.55 6.48
CA GLY A 445 33.02 14.30 7.09
C GLY A 445 31.60 14.41 7.68
N ILE A 446 31.36 13.65 8.75
CA ILE A 446 30.07 13.58 9.43
C ILE A 446 30.23 13.80 10.95
N TYR A 447 29.16 14.18 11.63
CA TYR A 447 29.06 14.23 13.08
C TYR A 447 28.17 13.10 13.56
N ILE A 448 28.69 12.18 14.39
CA ILE A 448 27.82 11.17 15.03
C ILE A 448 27.00 11.88 16.11
N VAL A 449 25.69 11.69 16.06
CA VAL A 449 24.75 12.24 17.02
C VAL A 449 24.51 11.20 18.12
N ASN A 450 24.62 11.60 19.38
CA ASN A 450 24.35 10.73 20.52
C ASN A 450 22.82 10.68 20.74
N VAL A 451 22.18 9.72 20.08
CA VAL A 451 20.76 9.38 20.26
C VAL A 451 20.63 7.88 20.44
N TYR A 452 19.70 7.47 21.29
CA TYR A 452 19.49 6.09 21.71
C TYR A 452 18.05 5.66 21.50
N LYS A 453 17.82 4.34 21.52
CA LYS A 453 16.50 3.72 21.34
C LYS A 453 15.44 4.17 22.37
N THR A 454 15.89 4.59 23.56
CA THR A 454 15.05 5.03 24.68
C THR A 454 14.60 6.48 24.55
N ASP A 455 15.22 7.25 23.67
CA ASP A 455 14.96 8.68 23.55
C ASP A 455 13.57 8.93 22.97
N SER A 456 12.96 10.05 23.39
CA SER A 456 11.70 10.52 22.83
C SER A 456 11.91 11.12 21.45
N PHE A 457 10.81 11.29 20.70
CA PHE A 457 10.86 11.99 19.41
C PHE A 457 11.37 13.43 19.57
N GLU A 458 10.93 14.11 20.64
CA GLU A 458 11.29 15.48 20.98
C GLU A 458 12.78 15.61 21.32
N ASP A 459 13.34 14.64 22.05
CA ASP A 459 14.77 14.63 22.41
C ASP A 459 15.66 14.46 21.17
N ILE A 460 15.28 13.54 20.28
CA ILE A 460 15.98 13.35 19.00
C ILE A 460 15.92 14.63 18.17
N LEU A 461 14.73 15.22 18.05
CA LEU A 461 14.54 16.46 17.28
C LEU A 461 15.37 17.62 17.85
N LYS A 462 15.40 17.78 19.18
CA LYS A 462 16.20 18.80 19.86
C LYS A 462 17.69 18.58 19.59
N THR A 463 18.17 17.35 19.72
CA THR A 463 19.56 16.98 19.50
C THR A 463 19.99 17.25 18.05
N LEU A 464 19.14 16.89 17.08
CA LEU A 464 19.37 17.18 15.66
C LEU A 464 19.45 18.69 15.38
N LYS A 465 18.58 19.50 15.99
CA LYS A 465 18.61 20.97 15.82
C LYS A 465 19.86 21.62 16.44
N THR A 466 20.41 21.04 17.50
CA THR A 466 21.65 21.53 18.13
C THR A 466 22.93 21.07 17.44
N ALA A 467 22.83 20.11 16.50
CA ALA A 467 23.99 19.55 15.84
C ALA A 467 24.70 20.59 14.94
N PRO A 468 26.02 20.48 14.74
CA PRO A 468 26.78 21.40 13.89
C PRO A 468 26.23 21.46 12.46
N LEU A 469 26.06 22.67 11.93
CA LEU A 469 25.68 22.89 10.54
C LEU A 469 26.83 22.53 9.59
N GLY A 470 26.49 21.91 8.45
CA GLY A 470 27.45 21.57 7.42
C GLY A 470 26.82 21.46 6.04
N SER A 471 27.65 21.49 5.00
CA SER A 471 27.16 21.30 3.63
C SER A 471 26.73 19.85 3.39
N SER A 472 25.49 19.68 2.92
CA SER A 472 24.89 18.37 2.62
C SER A 472 25.47 17.81 1.33
N ASN A 473 26.47 16.92 1.43
CA ASN A 473 27.02 16.15 0.32
C ASN A 473 26.88 14.66 0.63
N GLN A 474 26.15 13.96 -0.23
CA GLN A 474 25.73 12.56 -0.09
C GLN A 474 26.89 11.55 -0.06
N SER A 475 28.06 11.91 -0.60
CA SER A 475 29.25 11.07 -0.64
C SER A 475 30.02 11.04 0.68
N LYS A 476 29.90 12.11 1.50
CA LYS A 476 30.63 12.25 2.77
C LYS A 476 30.47 11.08 3.75
N PRO A 477 29.28 10.53 4.02
CA PRO A 477 29.14 9.40 4.94
C PRO A 477 29.87 8.15 4.46
N ILE A 478 29.81 7.87 3.16
CA ILE A 478 30.45 6.70 2.56
C ILE A 478 31.98 6.85 2.64
N LEU A 479 32.50 8.03 2.28
CA LEU A 479 33.93 8.35 2.37
C LEU A 479 34.44 8.28 3.82
N TRP A 480 33.66 8.79 4.77
CA TRP A 480 34.00 8.71 6.18
C TRP A 480 34.02 7.26 6.67
N ALA A 481 33.01 6.45 6.33
CA ALA A 481 32.95 5.04 6.72
C ALA A 481 34.11 4.25 6.12
N LYS A 482 34.45 4.50 4.85
CA LYS A 482 35.62 3.94 4.18
C LYS A 482 36.91 4.28 4.91
N LYS A 483 37.13 5.57 5.23
CA LYS A 483 38.35 6.05 5.91
C LYS A 483 38.51 5.46 7.32
N GLN A 484 37.40 5.24 8.03
CA GLN A 484 37.39 4.66 9.37
C GLN A 484 37.32 3.12 9.33
N SER A 485 37.26 2.52 8.14
CA SER A 485 37.04 1.08 7.94
C SER A 485 35.84 0.53 8.73
N LYS A 486 34.80 1.36 8.91
CA LYS A 486 33.56 0.95 9.59
C LYS A 486 32.64 0.27 8.59
N GLN A 487 32.08 -0.85 9.01
CA GLN A 487 31.22 -1.68 8.18
C GLN A 487 29.74 -1.36 8.44
N TYR A 488 29.06 -0.94 7.38
CA TYR A 488 27.63 -0.71 7.27
C TYR A 488 27.08 -1.44 6.04
N ASP A 489 25.85 -1.94 6.15
CA ASP A 489 25.15 -2.65 5.07
C ASP A 489 24.18 -1.71 4.33
N VAL A 490 23.64 -0.70 5.02
CA VAL A 490 22.72 0.28 4.43
C VAL A 490 23.08 1.69 4.84
N PHE A 491 23.34 2.55 3.85
CA PHE A 491 23.49 3.99 4.01
C PHE A 491 22.16 4.68 3.68
N ILE A 492 21.66 5.53 4.57
CA ILE A 492 20.46 6.34 4.35
C ILE A 492 20.82 7.81 4.48
N ASN A 493 20.73 8.56 3.39
CA ASN A 493 20.95 10.00 3.38
C ASN A 493 19.58 10.70 3.39
N VAL A 494 19.27 11.45 4.45
CA VAL A 494 18.03 12.21 4.57
C VAL A 494 18.34 13.70 4.39
N ILE A 495 17.87 14.27 3.28
CA ILE A 495 18.22 15.63 2.84
C ILE A 495 16.99 16.38 2.34
N ASP A 496 17.14 17.69 2.11
CA ASP A 496 16.08 18.54 1.56
C ASP A 496 15.86 18.27 0.07
N GLN A 497 16.92 18.32 -0.72
CA GLN A 497 16.89 18.14 -2.18
C GLN A 497 18.20 17.55 -2.71
N ILE A 498 18.15 16.91 -3.87
CA ILE A 498 19.33 16.33 -4.53
C ILE A 498 19.91 17.32 -5.53
N LEU A 499 21.18 17.68 -5.35
CA LEU A 499 21.93 18.54 -6.28
C LEU A 499 22.72 17.69 -7.27
N GLN A 500 22.13 17.40 -8.43
CA GLN A 500 22.67 16.45 -9.44
C GLN A 500 24.13 16.70 -9.84
N LYS A 501 24.56 17.96 -9.99
CA LYS A 501 25.91 18.31 -10.47
C LYS A 501 27.05 17.89 -9.53
N HIS A 502 26.74 17.55 -8.28
CA HIS A 502 27.74 17.25 -7.25
C HIS A 502 27.57 15.87 -6.62
N ASP A 503 26.77 15.01 -7.25
CA ASP A 503 26.45 13.71 -6.68
C ASP A 503 27.36 12.60 -7.23
N GLU A 504 28.40 12.31 -6.45
CA GLU A 504 29.37 11.22 -6.65
C GLU A 504 29.08 10.03 -5.71
N SER A 505 27.87 9.93 -5.13
CA SER A 505 27.62 8.98 -4.05
C SER A 505 27.64 7.53 -4.53
N GLN A 506 27.26 7.29 -5.79
CA GLN A 506 27.24 5.96 -6.40
C GLN A 506 28.66 5.43 -6.62
N GLU A 507 29.55 6.26 -7.16
CA GLU A 507 30.95 5.93 -7.41
C GLU A 507 31.66 5.64 -6.09
N ASN A 508 31.40 6.46 -5.06
CA ASN A 508 31.94 6.25 -3.73
C ASN A 508 31.38 4.99 -3.04
N LEU A 509 30.12 4.64 -3.29
CA LEU A 509 29.53 3.39 -2.80
C LEU A 509 30.27 2.18 -3.39
N ILE A 510 30.46 2.15 -4.71
CA ILE A 510 31.19 1.07 -5.39
C ILE A 510 32.60 0.94 -4.80
N SER A 511 33.31 2.05 -4.65
CA SER A 511 34.66 2.07 -4.08
C SER A 511 34.70 1.62 -2.61
N TYR A 512 33.65 1.87 -1.84
CA TYR A 512 33.51 1.38 -0.46
C TYR A 512 33.28 -0.14 -0.43
N LYS A 513 32.43 -0.67 -1.32
CA LYS A 513 32.17 -2.12 -1.43
C LYS A 513 33.42 -2.91 -1.74
N GLU A 514 34.21 -2.42 -2.69
CA GLU A 514 35.49 -3.02 -3.09
C GLU A 514 36.51 -2.98 -1.93
N HIS A 515 36.57 -1.86 -1.20
CA HIS A 515 37.54 -1.68 -0.13
C HIS A 515 37.28 -2.56 1.09
N LEU A 516 36.01 -2.79 1.44
CA LEU A 516 35.61 -3.56 2.63
C LEU A 516 35.07 -4.95 2.30
N ASN A 517 35.04 -5.34 1.03
CA ASN A 517 34.50 -6.60 0.53
C ASN A 517 33.02 -6.84 0.95
N LEU A 518 32.19 -5.81 0.79
CA LEU A 518 30.75 -5.82 1.14
C LEU A 518 29.87 -5.61 -0.10
N PRO A 519 29.68 -6.64 -0.96
CA PRO A 519 29.02 -6.49 -2.26
C PRO A 519 27.55 -6.02 -2.15
N ASP A 520 26.85 -6.41 -1.10
CA ASP A 520 25.42 -6.15 -0.89
C ASP A 520 25.11 -4.80 -0.23
N THR A 521 26.12 -3.94 -0.03
CA THR A 521 25.93 -2.62 0.58
C THR A 521 24.95 -1.78 -0.24
N LYS A 522 23.97 -1.15 0.39
CA LYS A 522 22.94 -0.35 -0.27
C LYS A 522 23.01 1.12 0.12
N LEU A 523 22.57 1.98 -0.79
CA LEU A 523 22.45 3.42 -0.59
C LEU A 523 21.02 3.86 -0.89
N ILE A 524 20.40 4.51 0.09
CA ILE A 524 19.09 5.12 -0.02
C ILE A 524 19.26 6.63 0.18
N THR A 525 18.71 7.42 -0.72
CA THR A 525 18.65 8.88 -0.57
C THR A 525 17.20 9.32 -0.49
N CYS A 526 16.81 9.87 0.66
CA CYS A 526 15.50 10.47 0.91
C CYS A 526 15.58 11.99 0.77
N ALA A 527 15.07 12.51 -0.35
CA ALA A 527 14.95 13.94 -0.62
C ALA A 527 13.55 14.42 -0.21
N LEU A 528 13.43 15.01 0.98
CA LEU A 528 12.15 15.20 1.65
C LEU A 528 11.39 16.45 1.19
N CYS A 529 12.08 17.52 0.82
CA CYS A 529 11.47 18.85 0.65
C CYS A 529 11.25 19.25 -0.82
N SER A 530 11.67 18.42 -1.78
CA SER A 530 11.58 18.72 -3.20
C SER A 530 10.84 17.65 -3.99
N SER A 531 10.02 18.08 -4.96
CA SER A 531 9.40 17.21 -5.96
C SER A 531 10.29 17.00 -7.20
N SER A 532 11.52 17.55 -7.20
CA SER A 532 12.37 17.57 -8.39
C SER A 532 12.72 16.15 -8.86
N PRO A 533 12.52 15.83 -10.13
CA PRO A 533 12.90 14.52 -10.65
C PRO A 533 14.43 14.42 -10.67
N TYR A 534 14.96 13.60 -9.77
CA TYR A 534 16.34 13.15 -9.86
C TYR A 534 16.45 12.01 -10.87
N ARG A 535 17.21 12.22 -11.94
CA ARG A 535 17.46 11.20 -12.96
C ARG A 535 18.93 11.18 -13.35
N LYS A 536 19.64 10.11 -12.98
CA LYS A 536 20.93 9.74 -13.57
C LYS A 536 20.70 8.94 -14.86
N GLU A 537 21.69 8.92 -15.74
CA GLU A 537 21.67 8.08 -16.95
C GLU A 537 21.91 6.61 -16.61
N HIS A 538 22.81 6.35 -15.65
CA HIS A 538 23.23 5.02 -15.22
C HIS A 538 22.98 4.85 -13.73
N TYR A 539 22.35 3.73 -13.35
CA TYR A 539 22.01 3.43 -11.95
C TYR A 539 22.69 2.14 -11.50
N ASP A 540 23.42 2.20 -10.39
CA ASP A 540 23.77 0.98 -9.67
C ASP A 540 22.50 0.35 -9.08
N ARG A 541 22.44 -0.97 -9.06
CA ARG A 541 21.28 -1.71 -8.54
C ARG A 541 21.06 -1.53 -7.04
N HIS A 542 22.10 -1.15 -6.30
CA HIS A 542 22.07 -0.94 -4.86
C HIS A 542 21.87 0.53 -4.49
N VAL A 543 21.42 1.37 -5.42
CA VAL A 543 21.07 2.77 -5.17
C VAL A 543 19.57 3.00 -5.37
N LEU A 544 18.91 3.56 -4.35
CA LEU A 544 17.52 3.96 -4.37
C LEU A 544 17.39 5.45 -4.04
N THR A 545 16.60 6.16 -4.84
CA THR A 545 16.18 7.53 -4.54
C THR A 545 14.71 7.57 -4.14
N ILE A 546 14.39 8.26 -3.06
CA ILE A 546 13.03 8.51 -2.57
C ILE A 546 12.82 10.03 -2.54
N ASN A 547 11.79 10.53 -3.21
CA ASN A 547 11.45 11.96 -3.20
C ASN A 547 10.14 12.16 -2.46
N GLY A 548 10.16 12.85 -1.31
CA GLY A 548 9.02 13.02 -0.40
C GLY A 548 8.88 11.91 0.63
N PHE A 549 7.84 11.99 1.45
CA PHE A 549 7.55 11.02 2.50
C PHE A 549 6.05 10.87 2.73
N ASP A 550 5.61 9.62 2.91
CA ASP A 550 4.28 9.26 3.41
C ASP A 550 4.37 7.96 4.23
N ALA A 551 3.23 7.41 4.63
CA ALA A 551 3.16 6.19 5.43
C ALA A 551 3.73 4.94 4.73
N THR A 552 3.94 4.98 3.42
CA THR A 552 4.38 3.83 2.62
C THR A 552 5.90 3.77 2.43
N VAL A 553 6.60 4.91 2.54
CA VAL A 553 8.05 5.00 2.37
C VAL A 553 8.85 4.02 3.24
N PRO A 554 8.54 3.82 4.53
CA PRO A 554 9.27 2.85 5.35
C PRO A 554 9.26 1.42 4.79
N ASN A 555 8.13 0.96 4.26
CA ASN A 555 8.03 -0.37 3.65
C ASN A 555 8.89 -0.48 2.37
N VAL A 556 9.03 0.61 1.61
CA VAL A 556 9.93 0.67 0.45
C VAL A 556 11.39 0.59 0.89
N ILE A 557 11.76 1.31 1.95
CA ILE A 557 13.10 1.25 2.55
C ILE A 557 13.42 -0.17 3.00
N GLU A 558 12.48 -0.82 3.69
CA GLU A 558 12.62 -2.20 4.15
C GLU A 558 12.76 -3.19 2.98
N ALA A 559 11.88 -3.09 1.97
CA ALA A 559 11.93 -3.94 0.79
C ALA A 559 13.26 -3.83 0.05
N PHE A 560 13.77 -2.60 -0.09
CA PHE A 560 15.06 -2.35 -0.72
C PHE A 560 16.22 -2.86 0.14
N ALA A 561 16.19 -2.62 1.44
CA ALA A 561 17.19 -3.11 2.39
C ALA A 561 17.32 -4.65 2.33
N LYS A 562 16.19 -5.35 2.22
CA LYS A 562 16.11 -6.81 2.04
C LYS A 562 16.53 -7.31 0.64
N GLY A 563 16.82 -6.41 -0.31
CA GLY A 563 17.24 -6.76 -1.67
C GLY A 563 16.12 -7.33 -2.54
N LEU A 564 14.87 -6.91 -2.31
CA LEU A 564 13.71 -7.40 -3.08
C LEU A 564 13.62 -6.82 -4.50
N PHE A 565 14.28 -5.69 -4.78
CA PHE A 565 14.31 -5.04 -6.09
C PHE A 565 15.52 -4.12 -6.25
#